data_AF-A0A0Q4YSY8-F1
#
_entry.id   AF-A0A0Q4YSY8-F1
#
_cell.length_a   1.000
_cell.length_b   1.000
_cell.length_c   1.000
_cell.angle_alpha   90.00
_cell.angle_beta   90.00
_cell.angle_gamma   90.00
#
_symmetry.space_group_name_H-M   'P 1'
#
loop_
_entity.id
_entity.type
_entity.pdbx_description
1 polymer ?
#
loop_
_entity_poly.entity_id
_entity_poly.type
_entity_poly.pdbx_seq_one_letter_code
_entity_poly.pdbx_strand_id
1 'polypeptide(L)' 'MTRDQLAAELLRISKLQLSDITRAVKNGEKSIALNEVVDLGRRLHRLADAVAGRPAPLVTVPSDDSLVQA' A
#
# COMPACT_ATOMS: atom_id res chain seq x y z
N MET A 1 14.01 -12.12 2.94
CA MET A 1 12.69 -12.60 3.40
C MET A 1 12.64 -14.10 3.21
N THR A 2 12.27 -14.89 4.23
CA THR A 2 12.08 -16.34 4.09
C THR A 2 10.70 -16.64 3.50
N ARG A 3 10.48 -17.88 3.03
CA ARG A 3 9.17 -18.32 2.51
C ARG A 3 8.05 -18.12 3.53
N ASP A 4 8.30 -18.45 4.79
CA ASP A 4 7.29 -18.38 5.85
C ASP A 4 6.99 -16.92 6.23
N GLN A 5 7.99 -16.04 6.18
CA GLN A 5 7.79 -14.59 6.33
C GLN A 5 6.93 -14.01 5.19
N LEU A 6 7.17 -14.45 3.95
CA LEU A 6 6.36 -14.04 2.80
C LEU A 6 4.90 -14.49 2.95
N ALA A 7 4.68 -15.75 3.34
CA ALA A 7 3.33 -16.29 3.54
C ALA A 7 2.57 -15.55 4.65
N ALA A 8 3.24 -15.28 5.77
CA ALA A 8 2.67 -14.51 6.87
C ALA A 8 2.28 -13.09 6.43
N GLU A 9 3.13 -12.43 5.64
CA GLU A 9 2.89 -11.06 5.18
C GLU A 9 1.77 -10.98 4.13
N LEU A 10 1.70 -11.95 3.20
CA LEU A 10 0.57 -12.06 2.27
C LEU A 10 -0.75 -12.25 3.01
N LEU A 11 -0.78 -13.12 4.04
CA LEU A 11 -1.97 -13.36 4.86
C LEU A 11 -2.38 -12.10 5.63
N ARG A 12 -1.41 -11.36 6.15
CA ARG A 12 -1.65 -10.09 6.87
C ARG A 12 -2.27 -9.03 5.96
N ILE A 13 -1.68 -8.82 4.77
CA ILE A 13 -2.17 -7.83 3.79
C ILE A 13 -3.58 -8.18 3.33
N SER A 14 -3.83 -9.46 3.01
CA SER A 14 -5.15 -9.89 2.54
C SER A 14 -6.22 -9.80 3.62
N LYS A 15 -5.94 -10.16 4.88
CA LYS A 15 -6.91 -9.98 5.98
C LYS A 15 -7.29 -8.52 6.21
N LEU A 16 -6.32 -7.60 6.16
CA LEU A 16 -6.57 -6.17 6.38
C LEU A 16 -7.45 -5.61 5.26
N GLN A 17 -7.01 -5.74 4.00
CA GLN A 17 -7.70 -5.11 2.86
C GLN A 17 -9.04 -5.77 2.54
N LEU A 18 -9.18 -7.09 2.69
CA LEU A 18 -10.41 -7.78 2.32
C LEU A 18 -11.59 -7.36 3.22
N SER A 19 -11.34 -7.06 4.50
CA SER A 19 -12.35 -6.56 5.42
C SER A 19 -12.88 -5.19 5.01
N ASP A 20 -11.98 -4.26 4.70
CA ASP A 20 -12.35 -2.89 4.33
C ASP A 20 -13.03 -2.82 2.96
N ILE A 21 -12.53 -3.57 1.96
CA ILE A 21 -13.18 -3.71 0.64
C ILE A 21 -14.58 -4.29 0.80
N THR A 22 -14.74 -5.37 1.57
CA THR A 22 -16.04 -6.01 1.78
C THR A 22 -17.03 -5.07 2.45
N ARG A 23 -16.59 -4.30 3.46
CA ARG A 23 -17.43 -3.30 4.12
C ARG A 23 -17.87 -2.21 3.14
N ALA A 24 -16.93 -1.62 2.41
CA ALA A 24 -17.21 -0.55 1.47
C ALA A 24 -18.19 -0.99 0.36
N VAL A 25 -18.01 -2.21 -0.17
CA VAL A 25 -18.93 -2.79 -1.17
C VAL A 25 -20.33 -2.98 -0.59
N LYS A 26 -20.45 -3.55 0.62
CA LYS A 26 -21.74 -3.75 1.29
C LYS A 26 -22.47 -2.44 1.56
N ASN A 27 -21.74 -1.38 1.86
CA ASN A 27 -22.30 -0.05 2.12
C ASN A 27 -22.57 0.75 0.83
N GLY A 28 -22.20 0.25 -0.35
CA GLY A 28 -22.36 0.97 -1.62
C GLY A 28 -21.34 2.11 -1.82
N GLU A 29 -20.28 2.15 -1.02
CA GLU A 29 -19.23 3.18 -1.02
C GLU A 29 -18.22 2.92 -2.15
N LYS A 30 -18.62 3.14 -3.41
CA LYS A 30 -17.83 2.77 -4.60
C LYS A 30 -16.41 3.35 -4.62
N SER A 31 -16.26 4.62 -4.27
CA SER A 31 -14.94 5.29 -4.25
C SER A 31 -14.02 4.71 -3.17
N ILE A 32 -14.57 4.39 -2.00
CA ILE A 32 -13.82 3.78 -0.90
C ILE A 32 -13.38 2.38 -1.30
N ALA A 33 -14.29 1.55 -1.84
CA ALA A 33 -13.96 0.22 -2.31
C ALA A 33 -12.85 0.24 -3.38
N LEU A 34 -12.91 1.19 -4.32
CA LEU A 34 -11.87 1.35 -5.34
C LEU A 34 -10.52 1.76 -4.73
N ASN A 35 -10.51 2.72 -3.81
CA ASN A 35 -9.30 3.16 -3.14
C ASN A 35 -8.64 2.01 -2.36
N GLU A 36 -9.43 1.17 -1.68
CA GLU A 36 -8.91 0.02 -0.95
C GLU A 36 -8.25 -1.03 -1.86
N VAL A 37 -8.79 -1.24 -3.06
CA VAL A 37 -8.18 -2.12 -4.08
C VAL A 37 -6.87 -1.53 -4.60
N VAL A 38 -6.81 -0.22 -4.84
CA VAL A 38 -5.57 0.47 -5.25
C VAL A 38 -4.51 0.32 -4.17
N ASP A 39 -4.88 0.53 -2.91
CA ASP A 39 -3.94 0.40 -1.79
C ASP A 39 -3.48 -1.04 -1.56
N LEU A 40 -4.34 -2.03 -1.80
CA LEU A 40 -3.94 -3.44 -1.85
C LEU A 40 -2.86 -3.66 -2.92
N GLY A 41 -3.07 -3.15 -4.14
CA GLY A 41 -2.10 -3.24 -5.23
C GLY A 41 -0.74 -2.63 -4.87
N ARG A 42 -0.74 -1.46 -4.22
CA ARG A 42 0.48 -0.77 -3.74
C ARG A 42 1.22 -1.57 -2.66
N ARG A 43 0.49 -2.21 -1.74
CA ARG A 43 1.09 -3.07 -0.70
C ARG A 43 1.74 -4.31 -1.33
N LEU A 44 1.08 -4.95 -2.29
CA LEU A 44 1.61 -6.11 -3.00
C LEU A 44 2.86 -5.77 -3.83
N HIS A 45 2.89 -4.63 -4.50
CA HIS A 45 4.10 -4.17 -5.20
C HIS A 45 5.28 -3.97 -4.25
N ARG A 46 5.07 -3.30 -3.11
CA ARG A 46 6.12 -3.12 -2.10
C ARG A 46 6.64 -4.44 -1.54
N LEU A 47 5.74 -5.41 -1.34
CA LEU A 47 6.13 -6.75 -0.92
C LEU A 47 6.96 -7.45 -2.00
N ALA A 48 6.57 -7.35 -3.27
CA ALA A 48 7.32 -7.91 -4.38
C ALA A 48 8.73 -7.31 -4.49
N ASP A 49 8.87 -6.00 -4.29
CA ASP A 49 10.18 -5.33 -4.28
C ASP A 49 11.05 -5.78 -3.11
N ALA A 50 10.47 -5.90 -1.91
CA ALA A 50 11.18 -6.42 -0.74
C ALA A 50 11.65 -7.88 -0.93
N VAL A 51 10.86 -8.70 -1.63
CA VAL A 51 11.25 -10.07 -1.99
C VAL A 51 12.37 -10.07 -3.04
N ALA A 52 12.31 -9.16 -4.02
CA ALA A 52 13.33 -9.01 -5.06
C ALA A 52 14.64 -8.37 -4.56
N GLY A 53 14.70 -7.95 -3.29
CA GLY A 53 15.85 -7.23 -2.73
C GLY A 53 16.03 -5.81 -3.30
N ARG A 54 14.98 -5.25 -3.91
CA ARG A 54 15.00 -3.87 -4.41
C ARG A 54 14.76 -2.91 -3.24
N PRO A 55 15.57 -1.86 -3.08
CA PRO A 55 15.31 -0.84 -2.08
C PRO A 55 13.98 -0.14 -2.40
N ALA A 56 13.21 0.17 -1.36
CA ALA A 56 11.98 0.93 -1.53
C ALA A 56 12.31 2.28 -2.20
N PRO A 57 11.45 2.78 -3.12
CA PRO A 57 11.67 4.08 -3.73
C PRO A 57 11.82 5.14 -2.64
N LEU A 58 12.93 5.89 -2.68
CA LEU A 58 13.10 7.06 -1.83
C LEU A 58 11.96 8.02 -2.13
N VAL A 59 11.10 8.27 -1.15
CA VAL A 59 10.12 9.34 -1.25
C VAL A 59 10.92 10.64 -1.20
N THR A 60 11.20 11.22 -2.36
CA THR A 60 11.71 12.59 -2.45
C THR A 60 10.56 13.52 -2.10
N VAL A 61 10.48 13.93 -0.84
CA VAL A 61 9.69 15.09 -0.45
C VAL A 61 10.30 16.30 -1.16
N PRO A 62 9.53 17.05 -1.99
CA PRO A 62 10.03 18.29 -2.56
C PRO A 62 10.39 19.22 -1.40
N SER A 63 11.63 19.67 -1.35
CA SER A 63 12.02 20.74 -0.42
C SER A 63 11.32 22.00 -0.90
N ASP A 64 10.31 22.44 -0.15
CA ASP A 64 9.54 23.65 -0.42
C ASP A 64 10.41 24.86 -0.06
N ASP A 65 11.35 25.19 -0.95
CA ASP A 65 12.31 26.28 -0.80
C ASP A 65 11.76 27.60 -1.40
N SER A 66 10.45 27.83 -1.22
CA SER A 66 9.73 29.01 -1.73
C SER A 66 9.20 29.88 -0.59
N LEU A 67 10.07 30.27 0.35
CA LEU A 67 9.73 31.24 1.40
C LEU A 67 10.91 32.18 1.73
N VAL A 68 11.54 32.79 0.73
CA VAL A 68 12.23 34.08 0.96
C VAL A 68 12.33 34.87 -0.33
N GLN A 69 11.50 35.90 -0.47
CA GLN A 69 11.95 37.24 -0.85
C GLN A 69 10.84 38.24 -0.54
N ALA A 70 11.16 39.08 0.45
CA ALA A 70 10.43 40.27 0.88
C ALA A 70 10.77 41.46 -0.01
#